data_AF-A0A7S2AEQ9-F1
#
_entry.id   AF-A0A7S2AEQ9-F1
#
_cell.length_a   1.000
_cell.length_b   1.000
_cell.length_c   1.000
_cell.angle_alpha   90.00
_cell.angle_beta   90.00
_cell.angle_gamma   90.00
#
_symmetry.space_group_name_H-M   'P 1'
#
loop_
_entity.id
_entity.type
_entity.pdbx_description
1 polymer ?
#
loop_
_entity_poly.entity_id
_entity_poly.type
_entity_poly.pdbx_seq_one_letter_code
_entity_poly.pdbx_strand_id
1 'polypeptide(L)'
;DSESDTLWVRDPVRIARSYCGGWFWIDLLSVLPSCFQVFVGSDDPHLLVALRSLRLFRLLRFSTFAKRIEEMQATTGLPFFFSDIIKFVFITTFVSHTAACIWVMLEGKVEPTWVRSSESWLSALRSGKGDCCSPDAEHDPLCVYNFALYWAMMTLTSVGYGDITPQHPLEYVACTTFMLLVGLLWAYIVGSVVSLLSKLEPDNALFKQRVDALNALMEQRHLPQHLVRKLREYMVQSRNVSIAKHQRRLLGENLSKGLQR
;
A
#
# COMPACT_ATOMS: atom_id res chain seq x y z
N ASP A 1 24.78 -31.50 -1.49
CA ASP A 1 23.85 -30.69 -2.31
C ASP A 1 23.33 -29.41 -1.66
N SER A 2 23.96 -28.90 -0.59
CA SER A 2 23.58 -27.64 0.07
C SER A 2 24.44 -26.42 -0.29
N GLU A 3 25.54 -26.61 -1.04
CA GLU A 3 26.41 -25.51 -1.49
C GLU A 3 25.96 -24.86 -2.82
N SER A 4 25.03 -25.48 -3.55
CA SER A 4 24.53 -24.95 -4.82
C SER A 4 23.49 -23.84 -4.69
N ASP A 5 22.92 -23.63 -3.49
CA ASP A 5 21.85 -22.65 -3.27
C ASP A 5 22.34 -21.21 -3.01
N THR A 6 23.66 -20.99 -2.89
CA THR A 6 24.25 -19.66 -2.64
C THR A 6 24.96 -19.07 -3.85
N LEU A 7 25.03 -19.79 -4.97
CA LEU A 7 25.72 -19.36 -6.19
C LEU A 7 24.73 -18.86 -7.25
N TRP A 8 24.97 -17.65 -7.78
CA TRP A 8 24.20 -17.09 -8.88
C TRP A 8 24.29 -17.99 -10.13
N VAL A 9 23.15 -18.52 -10.58
CA VAL A 9 23.06 -19.33 -11.81
C VAL A 9 23.19 -18.41 -13.02
N ARG A 10 24.18 -18.68 -13.89
CA ARG A 10 24.44 -17.90 -15.12
C ARG A 10 23.98 -18.59 -16.42
N ASP A 11 23.42 -19.79 -16.31
CA ASP A 11 22.95 -20.56 -17.47
C ASP A 11 21.67 -19.93 -18.06
N PRO A 12 21.71 -19.40 -19.30
CA PRO A 12 20.57 -18.71 -19.91
C PRO A 12 19.35 -19.62 -20.11
N VAL A 13 19.55 -20.91 -20.37
CA VAL A 13 18.43 -21.85 -20.61
C VAL A 13 17.69 -22.12 -19.30
N ARG A 14 18.44 -22.29 -18.21
CA ARG A 14 17.88 -22.52 -16.87
C ARG A 14 17.15 -21.27 -16.36
N ILE A 15 17.69 -20.08 -16.61
CA ILE A 15 17.04 -18.79 -16.29
C ILE A 15 15.74 -18.63 -17.08
N ALA A 16 15.76 -18.86 -18.40
CA ALA A 16 14.59 -18.72 -19.26
C ALA A 16 13.46 -19.67 -18.84
N ARG A 17 13.78 -20.93 -18.54
CA ARG A 17 12.78 -21.92 -18.08
C ARG A 17 12.15 -21.52 -16.75
N SER A 18 12.95 -21.02 -15.81
CA SER A 18 12.48 -20.52 -14.52
C SER A 18 11.57 -19.30 -14.68
N TYR A 19 11.97 -18.35 -15.54
CA TYR A 19 11.21 -17.13 -15.80
C TYR A 19 9.87 -17.39 -16.52
N CYS A 20 9.87 -18.26 -17.54
CA CYS A 20 8.67 -18.65 -18.29
C CYS A 20 7.62 -19.37 -17.43
N GLY A 21 8.04 -20.05 -16.36
CA GLY A 21 7.15 -20.71 -15.41
C GLY A 21 6.49 -19.78 -14.38
N GLY A 22 6.88 -18.50 -14.33
CA GLY A 22 6.38 -17.54 -13.35
C GLY A 22 6.03 -16.18 -13.95
N TRP A 23 6.97 -15.24 -13.82
CA TRP A 23 6.75 -13.81 -14.05
C TRP A 23 6.59 -13.42 -15.52
N PHE A 24 7.03 -14.28 -16.44
CA PHE A 24 6.91 -14.05 -17.88
C PHE A 24 5.47 -13.72 -18.33
N TRP A 25 4.46 -14.43 -17.83
CA TRP A 25 3.07 -14.23 -18.27
C TRP A 25 2.50 -12.89 -17.82
N ILE A 26 2.88 -12.43 -16.63
CA ILE A 26 2.49 -11.12 -16.10
C ILE A 26 3.13 -10.01 -16.95
N ASP A 27 4.43 -10.15 -17.24
CA ASP A 27 5.17 -9.19 -18.08
C ASP A 27 4.65 -9.19 -19.53
N LEU A 28 4.36 -10.36 -20.10
CA LEU A 28 3.79 -10.50 -21.45
C LEU A 28 2.41 -9.83 -21.54
N LEU A 29 1.49 -10.18 -20.63
CA LEU A 29 0.12 -9.66 -20.64
C LEU A 29 0.08 -8.14 -20.42
N SER A 30 1.06 -7.59 -19.71
CA SER A 30 1.18 -6.13 -19.53
C SER A 30 1.62 -5.37 -20.82
N VAL A 31 2.26 -6.06 -21.77
CA VAL A 31 2.78 -5.47 -23.03
C VAL A 31 1.79 -5.64 -24.17
N LEU A 32 1.09 -6.77 -24.23
CA LEU A 32 0.15 -7.14 -25.29
C LEU A 32 -0.87 -6.03 -25.66
N PRO A 33 -1.51 -5.32 -24.71
CA PRO A 33 -2.42 -4.21 -25.00
C PRO A 33 -1.81 -3.09 -25.85
N SER A 34 -0.53 -2.80 -25.62
CA SER A 34 0.17 -1.70 -26.28
C SER A 34 0.55 -2.10 -27.71
N CYS A 35 0.95 -3.36 -27.91
CA CYS A 35 1.22 -3.90 -29.23
C CYS A 35 -0.08 -4.00 -30.06
N PHE A 36 -1.13 -4.58 -29.49
CA PHE A 36 -2.39 -4.80 -30.21
C PHE A 36 -3.05 -3.51 -30.70
N GLN A 37 -2.98 -2.42 -29.91
CA GLN A 37 -3.45 -1.09 -30.32
C GLN A 37 -2.72 -0.51 -31.54
N VAL A 38 -1.43 -0.78 -31.70
CA VAL A 38 -0.65 -0.28 -32.84
C VAL A 38 -1.06 -1.01 -34.13
N PHE A 39 -1.50 -2.26 -34.03
CA PHE A 39 -1.92 -3.06 -35.19
C PHE A 39 -3.40 -2.90 -35.54
N VAL A 40 -4.27 -2.59 -34.57
CA VAL A 40 -5.71 -2.41 -34.79
C VAL A 40 -6.04 -0.93 -34.86
N GLY A 41 -5.94 -0.35 -36.06
CA GLY A 41 -6.51 0.97 -36.36
C GLY A 41 -8.00 0.84 -36.62
N SER A 42 -8.82 0.89 -35.56
CA SER A 42 -10.28 0.87 -35.67
C SER A 42 -10.87 2.24 -35.39
N ASP A 43 -11.81 2.70 -36.21
CA ASP A 43 -12.55 3.95 -35.98
C ASP A 43 -13.69 3.81 -34.95
N ASP A 44 -13.98 2.58 -34.49
CA ASP A 44 -15.04 2.32 -33.52
C ASP A 44 -14.71 2.89 -32.13
N PRO A 45 -15.49 3.87 -31.62
CA PRO A 45 -15.20 4.53 -30.34
C PRO A 45 -15.30 3.55 -29.15
N HIS A 46 -16.21 2.58 -29.19
CA HIS A 46 -16.34 1.56 -28.14
C HIS A 46 -15.13 0.62 -28.10
N LEU A 47 -14.61 0.23 -29.28
CA LEU A 47 -13.42 -0.61 -29.37
C LEU A 47 -12.19 0.17 -28.93
N LEU A 48 -12.05 1.44 -29.31
CA LEU A 48 -10.96 2.31 -28.87
C LEU A 48 -10.94 2.51 -27.35
N VAL A 49 -12.10 2.69 -26.71
CA VAL A 49 -12.21 2.79 -25.25
C VAL A 49 -11.89 1.46 -24.57
N ALA A 50 -12.40 0.33 -25.10
CA ALA A 50 -12.07 -1.00 -24.60
C ALA A 50 -10.56 -1.29 -24.72
N LEU A 51 -9.97 -1.00 -25.87
CA LEU A 51 -8.53 -1.09 -26.09
C LEU A 51 -7.76 -0.21 -25.11
N ARG A 52 -8.14 1.05 -24.94
CA ARG A 52 -7.51 1.96 -23.95
C ARG A 52 -7.63 1.42 -22.52
N SER A 53 -8.74 0.77 -22.16
CA SER A 53 -8.92 0.12 -20.86
C SER A 53 -7.98 -1.06 -20.65
N LEU A 54 -7.54 -1.75 -21.71
CA LEU A 54 -6.50 -2.78 -21.62
C LEU A 54 -5.16 -2.21 -21.11
N ARG A 55 -4.93 -0.89 -21.16
CA ARG A 55 -3.74 -0.27 -20.52
C ARG A 55 -3.73 -0.48 -19.01
N LEU A 56 -4.87 -0.75 -18.37
CA LEU A 56 -4.95 -1.11 -16.96
C LEU A 56 -4.24 -2.44 -16.66
N PHE A 57 -4.01 -3.31 -17.65
CA PHE A 57 -3.14 -4.49 -17.47
C PHE A 57 -1.68 -4.12 -17.18
N ARG A 58 -1.24 -2.89 -17.48
CA ARG A 58 0.07 -2.39 -17.02
C ARG A 58 0.16 -2.32 -15.51
N LEU A 59 -0.97 -2.20 -14.79
CA LEU A 59 -1.00 -2.22 -13.33
C LEU A 59 -0.52 -3.57 -12.77
N LEU A 60 -0.59 -4.66 -13.55
CA LEU A 60 -0.02 -5.96 -13.16
C LEU A 60 1.50 -5.90 -12.95
N ARG A 61 2.21 -4.95 -13.59
CA ARG A 61 3.64 -4.71 -13.35
C ARG A 61 3.94 -4.13 -11.96
N PHE A 62 2.92 -3.71 -11.20
CA PHE A 62 3.08 -3.33 -9.81
C PHE A 62 3.71 -4.46 -8.98
N SER A 63 3.42 -5.72 -9.33
CA SER A 63 4.04 -6.89 -8.73
C SER A 63 5.57 -6.93 -8.92
N THR A 64 6.06 -6.50 -10.08
CA THR A 64 7.50 -6.35 -10.36
C THR A 64 8.10 -5.16 -9.61
N PHE A 65 7.33 -4.08 -9.41
CA PHE A 65 7.75 -2.96 -8.58
C PHE A 65 7.97 -3.38 -7.12
N ALA A 66 7.10 -4.23 -6.56
CA ALA A 66 7.28 -4.76 -5.21
C ALA A 66 8.64 -5.44 -5.01
N LYS A 67 9.11 -6.23 -5.98
CA LYS A 67 10.47 -6.84 -5.97
C LYS A 67 11.57 -5.79 -5.99
N ARG A 68 11.43 -4.74 -6.81
CA ARG A 68 12.43 -3.67 -6.87
C ARG A 68 12.54 -2.90 -5.56
N ILE A 69 11.44 -2.77 -4.83
CA ILE A 69 11.49 -2.17 -3.50
C ILE A 69 12.25 -3.09 -2.54
N GLU A 70 12.01 -4.40 -2.59
CA GLU A 70 12.75 -5.38 -1.79
C GLU A 70 14.26 -5.38 -2.09
N GLU A 71 14.62 -5.28 -3.38
CA GLU A 71 16.01 -5.12 -3.81
C GLU A 71 16.61 -3.78 -3.35
N MET A 72 15.90 -2.66 -3.48
CA MET A 72 16.33 -1.37 -2.93
C MET A 72 16.55 -1.43 -1.42
N GLN A 73 15.73 -2.18 -0.68
CA GLN A 73 15.90 -2.35 0.76
C GLN A 73 17.23 -3.02 1.11
N ALA A 74 17.71 -3.96 0.28
CA ALA A 74 18.98 -4.62 0.48
C ALA A 74 20.19 -3.72 0.18
N THR A 75 20.09 -2.80 -0.78
CA THR A 75 21.22 -1.99 -1.23
C THR A 75 21.36 -0.63 -0.53
N THR A 76 20.25 -0.03 -0.09
CA THR A 76 20.25 1.40 0.31
C THR A 76 20.53 1.62 1.80
N GLY A 77 20.55 0.57 2.62
CA GLY A 77 20.81 0.69 4.07
C GLY A 77 19.82 1.57 4.84
N LEU A 78 18.70 1.94 4.21
CA LEU A 78 17.66 2.77 4.82
C LEU A 78 17.01 2.00 5.98
N PRO A 79 16.66 2.67 7.09
CA PRO A 79 15.90 2.04 8.16
C PRO A 79 14.58 1.50 7.59
N PHE A 80 14.20 0.29 8.01
CA PHE A 80 12.97 -0.38 7.57
C PHE A 80 11.72 0.52 7.61
N PHE A 81 11.65 1.40 8.62
CA PHE A 81 10.59 2.39 8.80
C PHE A 81 10.38 3.31 7.58
N PHE A 82 11.46 3.86 7.01
CA PHE A 82 11.34 4.82 5.90
C PHE A 82 10.88 4.13 4.62
N SER A 83 11.36 2.92 4.36
CA SER A 83 10.92 2.14 3.20
C SER A 83 9.43 1.79 3.28
N ASP A 84 8.91 1.47 4.46
CA ASP A 84 7.49 1.13 4.64
C ASP A 84 6.57 2.34 4.47
N ILE A 85 6.99 3.53 4.92
CA ILE A 85 6.26 4.77 4.65
C ILE A 85 6.25 5.12 3.16
N ILE A 86 7.40 5.00 2.49
CA ILE A 86 7.50 5.28 1.04
C ILE A 86 6.59 4.32 0.25
N LYS A 87 6.60 3.01 0.61
CA LYS A 87 5.69 2.02 0.04
C LYS A 87 4.23 2.45 0.22
N PHE A 88 3.85 2.86 1.43
CA PHE A 88 2.49 3.29 1.75
C PHE A 88 2.04 4.49 0.91
N VAL A 89 2.85 5.54 0.83
CA VAL A 89 2.53 6.74 0.03
C VAL A 89 2.36 6.36 -1.44
N PHE A 90 3.29 5.57 -1.98
CA PHE A 90 3.24 5.16 -3.38
C PHE A 90 2.02 4.29 -3.70
N ILE A 91 1.72 3.29 -2.87
CA ILE A 91 0.55 2.42 -3.02
C ILE A 91 -0.74 3.24 -2.97
N THR A 92 -0.85 4.14 -1.99
CA THR A 92 -2.06 4.94 -1.79
C THR A 92 -2.32 5.86 -2.98
N THR A 93 -1.31 6.60 -3.45
CA THR A 93 -1.42 7.46 -4.63
C THR A 93 -1.74 6.67 -5.89
N PHE A 94 -1.15 5.50 -6.06
CA PHE A 94 -1.38 4.66 -7.22
C PHE A 94 -2.81 4.10 -7.26
N VAL A 95 -3.32 3.63 -6.12
CA VAL A 95 -4.69 3.12 -5.99
C VAL A 95 -5.72 4.23 -6.20
N SER A 96 -5.51 5.41 -5.61
CA SER A 96 -6.42 6.54 -5.80
C SER A 96 -6.41 7.08 -7.23
N HIS A 97 -5.24 7.16 -7.87
CA HIS A 97 -5.14 7.51 -9.29
C HIS A 97 -5.86 6.51 -10.19
N THR A 98 -5.66 5.21 -9.96
CA THR A 98 -6.32 4.15 -10.74
C THR A 98 -7.84 4.24 -10.59
N ALA A 99 -8.33 4.44 -9.37
CA ALA A 99 -9.76 4.59 -9.10
C ALA A 99 -10.33 5.84 -9.76
N ALA A 100 -9.62 6.97 -9.70
CA ALA A 100 -10.02 8.21 -10.38
C ALA A 100 -10.12 8.01 -11.90
N CYS A 101 -9.13 7.35 -12.52
CA CYS A 101 -9.17 7.05 -13.95
C CYS A 101 -10.33 6.12 -14.32
N ILE A 102 -10.59 5.06 -13.52
CA ILE A 102 -11.75 4.18 -13.74
C ILE A 102 -13.06 4.97 -13.62
N TRP A 103 -13.16 5.85 -12.63
CA TRP A 103 -14.33 6.69 -12.38
C TRP A 103 -14.64 7.63 -13.56
N VAL A 104 -13.62 8.27 -14.14
CA VAL A 104 -13.74 9.06 -15.37
C VAL A 104 -14.11 8.18 -16.57
N MET A 105 -13.53 6.98 -16.69
CA MET A 105 -13.84 6.07 -17.80
C MET A 105 -15.29 5.55 -17.80
N LEU A 106 -15.98 5.58 -16.66
CA LEU A 106 -17.39 5.17 -16.56
C LEU A 106 -18.34 6.22 -17.15
N GLU A 107 -17.95 7.49 -17.18
CA GLU A 107 -18.74 8.59 -17.76
C GLU A 107 -19.07 8.32 -19.24
N GLY A 108 -18.07 7.92 -20.05
CA GLY A 108 -18.22 7.71 -21.49
C GLY A 108 -18.95 6.43 -21.93
N LYS A 109 -19.48 5.63 -20.99
CA LYS A 109 -20.21 4.37 -21.28
C LYS A 109 -21.71 4.45 -21.02
N VAL A 110 -22.22 5.58 -20.53
CA VAL A 110 -23.65 5.82 -20.42
C VAL A 110 -24.11 6.28 -21.80
N GLU A 111 -24.51 5.34 -22.66
CA GLU A 111 -25.15 5.69 -23.94
C GLU A 111 -26.37 6.58 -23.67
N PRO A 112 -26.60 7.63 -24.48
CA PRO A 112 -27.87 8.34 -24.53
C PRO A 112 -28.90 7.43 -25.22
N THR A 113 -29.24 6.32 -24.58
CA THR A 113 -30.44 5.57 -24.93
C THR A 113 -31.64 6.46 -24.67
N TRP A 114 -32.71 6.29 -25.46
CA TRP A 114 -33.90 7.15 -25.58
C TRP A 114 -34.72 7.37 -24.28
N VAL A 115 -34.18 6.98 -23.12
CA VAL A 115 -34.63 7.36 -21.78
C VAL A 115 -33.89 8.63 -21.35
N ARG A 116 -34.61 9.73 -21.30
CA ARG A 116 -34.14 11.10 -21.08
C ARG A 116 -33.52 11.40 -19.69
N SER A 117 -32.92 10.44 -18.97
CA SER A 117 -32.41 10.69 -17.60
C SER A 117 -31.59 9.54 -16.98
N SER A 118 -30.59 8.97 -17.65
CA SER A 118 -29.54 8.26 -16.88
C SER A 118 -28.44 9.26 -16.57
N GLU A 119 -28.59 10.01 -15.49
CA GLU A 119 -27.54 10.89 -15.01
C GLU A 119 -26.30 10.05 -14.66
N SER A 120 -25.13 10.48 -15.14
CA SER A 120 -23.83 10.04 -14.64
C SER A 120 -23.48 10.81 -13.37
N TRP A 121 -22.49 10.34 -12.61
CA TRP A 121 -21.96 11.06 -11.46
C TRP A 121 -21.55 12.50 -11.81
N LEU A 122 -20.98 12.75 -13.01
CA LEU A 122 -20.50 14.07 -13.41
C LEU A 122 -21.66 15.00 -13.78
N SER A 123 -22.67 14.49 -14.50
CA SER A 123 -23.86 15.27 -14.83
C SER A 123 -24.65 15.66 -13.57
N ALA A 124 -24.75 14.75 -12.59
CA ALA A 124 -25.38 15.06 -11.31
C ALA A 124 -24.57 16.09 -10.51
N LEU A 125 -23.24 16.02 -10.55
CA LEU A 125 -22.35 17.01 -9.91
C LEU A 125 -22.53 18.40 -10.52
N ARG A 126 -22.59 18.51 -11.85
CA ARG A 126 -22.85 19.77 -12.57
C ARG A 126 -24.23 20.33 -12.25
N SER A 127 -25.24 19.48 -12.17
CA SER A 127 -26.60 19.88 -11.80
C SER A 127 -26.68 20.42 -10.36
N GLY A 128 -25.99 19.76 -9.42
CA GLY A 128 -26.06 20.11 -7.99
C GLY A 128 -25.20 21.31 -7.58
N LYS A 129 -23.98 21.45 -8.11
CA LYS A 129 -23.03 22.51 -7.74
C LYS A 129 -22.90 23.64 -8.77
N GLY A 130 -23.57 23.53 -9.92
CA GLY A 130 -23.39 24.42 -11.07
C GLY A 130 -22.16 24.05 -11.92
N ASP A 131 -21.84 24.87 -12.91
CA ASP A 131 -20.65 24.70 -13.76
C ASP A 131 -19.37 24.91 -12.94
N CYS A 132 -18.93 23.83 -12.28
CA CYS A 132 -17.73 23.75 -11.47
C CYS A 132 -16.45 23.86 -12.31
N CYS A 133 -16.56 23.55 -13.60
CA CYS A 133 -15.55 23.74 -14.63
C CYS A 133 -16.11 24.81 -15.57
N SER A 134 -15.36 25.87 -15.86
CA SER A 134 -15.84 27.01 -16.68
C SER A 134 -16.52 26.54 -17.98
N PRO A 135 -17.62 27.19 -18.42
CA PRO A 135 -18.36 26.79 -19.62
C PRO A 135 -17.55 26.85 -20.92
N ASP A 136 -16.48 27.66 -20.98
CA ASP A 136 -15.51 27.66 -22.10
C ASP A 136 -14.53 26.46 -22.05
N ALA A 137 -14.56 25.67 -20.98
CA ALA A 137 -13.76 24.48 -20.73
C ALA A 137 -14.61 23.22 -20.83
N GLU A 138 -15.38 23.11 -21.90
CA GLU A 138 -16.10 21.90 -22.32
C GLU A 138 -15.17 20.66 -22.44
N HIS A 139 -13.85 20.85 -22.27
CA HIS A 139 -12.82 19.83 -22.33
C HIS A 139 -11.60 20.10 -21.41
N ASP A 140 -11.72 20.65 -20.19
CA ASP A 140 -10.56 20.59 -19.26
C ASP A 140 -10.46 19.22 -18.56
N PRO A 141 -9.62 18.28 -19.05
CA PRO A 141 -9.48 16.95 -18.47
C PRO A 141 -8.94 17.01 -17.04
N LEU A 142 -8.22 18.07 -16.67
CA LEU A 142 -7.65 18.23 -15.33
C LEU A 142 -8.75 18.55 -14.30
N CYS A 143 -9.74 19.37 -14.66
CA CYS A 143 -10.88 19.67 -13.80
C CYS A 143 -11.66 18.40 -13.45
N VAL A 144 -12.05 17.61 -14.46
CA VAL A 144 -12.78 16.35 -14.26
C VAL A 144 -11.97 15.33 -13.48
N TYR A 145 -10.67 15.20 -13.81
CA TYR A 145 -9.76 14.32 -13.09
C TYR A 145 -9.60 14.70 -11.62
N ASN A 146 -9.53 16.00 -11.29
CA ASN A 146 -9.40 16.46 -9.91
C ASN A 146 -10.63 16.08 -9.06
N PHE A 147 -11.85 16.20 -9.61
CA PHE A 147 -13.06 15.74 -8.93
C PHE A 147 -13.11 14.22 -8.76
N ALA A 148 -12.69 13.47 -9.78
CA ALA A 148 -12.59 12.01 -9.68
C ALA A 148 -11.53 11.56 -8.66
N LEU A 149 -10.39 12.25 -8.60
CA LEU A 149 -9.34 12.00 -7.61
C LEU A 149 -9.80 12.36 -6.20
N TYR A 150 -10.53 13.46 -6.06
CA TYR A 150 -11.18 13.83 -4.80
C TYR A 150 -12.16 12.75 -4.32
N TRP A 151 -13.03 12.24 -5.20
CA TRP A 151 -13.91 11.11 -4.89
C TRP A 151 -13.13 9.85 -4.47
N ALA A 152 -12.07 9.51 -5.21
CA ALA A 152 -11.24 8.34 -4.91
C ALA A 152 -10.54 8.48 -3.54
N MET A 153 -10.01 9.66 -3.23
CA MET A 153 -9.36 9.96 -1.96
C MET A 153 -10.34 9.95 -0.79
N MET A 154 -11.54 10.54 -0.94
CA MET A 154 -12.58 10.50 0.10
C MET A 154 -13.02 9.09 0.42
N THR A 155 -13.21 8.26 -0.62
CA THR A 155 -13.60 6.86 -0.46
C THR A 155 -12.46 6.06 0.17
N LEU A 156 -11.21 6.32 -0.24
CA LEU A 156 -10.05 5.65 0.33
C LEU A 156 -9.79 5.98 1.79
N THR A 157 -10.00 7.24 2.17
CA THR A 157 -9.83 7.72 3.54
C THR A 157 -11.07 7.53 4.40
N SER A 158 -12.14 6.95 3.85
CA SER A 158 -13.45 6.78 4.51
C SER A 158 -14.08 8.07 5.04
N VAL A 159 -13.70 9.25 4.49
CA VAL A 159 -14.28 10.54 4.89
C VAL A 159 -15.71 10.69 4.34
N GLY A 160 -15.88 10.44 3.03
CA GLY A 160 -17.20 10.31 2.38
C GLY A 160 -18.18 11.46 2.62
N TYR A 161 -17.87 12.68 2.18
CA TYR A 161 -18.79 13.83 2.31
C TYR A 161 -20.15 13.65 1.61
N GLY A 162 -20.24 12.74 0.64
CA GLY A 162 -21.48 12.38 -0.05
C GLY A 162 -21.91 13.36 -1.15
N ASP A 163 -21.03 14.26 -1.56
CA ASP A 163 -21.26 15.25 -2.62
C ASP A 163 -21.03 14.70 -4.03
N ILE A 164 -20.25 13.62 -4.16
CA ILE A 164 -20.13 12.82 -5.38
C ILE A 164 -20.63 11.42 -5.09
N THR A 165 -21.73 11.03 -5.74
CA THR A 165 -22.39 9.74 -5.55
C THR A 165 -22.65 9.05 -6.88
N PRO A 166 -22.60 7.70 -6.91
CA PRO A 166 -22.98 6.94 -8.08
C PRO A 166 -24.46 7.17 -8.41
N GLN A 167 -24.76 7.31 -9.69
CA GLN A 167 -26.10 7.50 -10.24
C GLN A 167 -26.51 6.30 -11.10
N HIS A 168 -25.55 5.66 -11.77
CA HIS A 168 -25.79 4.52 -12.65
C HIS A 168 -25.42 3.17 -12.01
N PRO A 169 -26.11 2.05 -12.30
CA PRO A 169 -25.79 0.73 -11.72
C PRO A 169 -24.33 0.30 -11.90
N LEU A 170 -23.70 0.63 -13.02
CA LEU A 170 -22.27 0.35 -13.23
C LEU A 170 -21.37 1.16 -12.29
N GLU A 171 -21.73 2.41 -11.99
CA GLU A 171 -21.02 3.25 -11.03
C GLU A 171 -21.18 2.69 -9.60
N TYR A 172 -22.37 2.18 -9.24
CA TYR A 172 -22.59 1.51 -7.96
C TYR A 172 -21.72 0.26 -7.79
N VAL A 173 -21.63 -0.59 -8.83
CA VAL A 173 -20.77 -1.78 -8.80
C VAL A 173 -19.29 -1.39 -8.69
N ALA A 174 -18.85 -0.41 -9.48
CA ALA A 174 -17.47 0.08 -9.42
C ALA A 174 -17.12 0.72 -8.06
N CYS A 175 -18.03 1.54 -7.52
CA CYS A 175 -17.88 2.17 -6.22
C CYS A 175 -17.81 1.12 -5.09
N THR A 176 -18.72 0.15 -5.10
CA THR A 176 -18.76 -0.92 -4.09
C THR A 176 -17.53 -1.82 -4.14
N THR A 177 -17.09 -2.20 -5.35
CA THR A 177 -15.85 -2.99 -5.52
C THR A 177 -14.63 -2.20 -5.06
N PHE A 178 -14.55 -0.90 -5.35
CA PHE A 178 -13.49 -0.05 -4.85
C PHE A 178 -13.49 0.06 -3.31
N MET A 179 -14.65 0.28 -2.70
CA MET A 179 -14.79 0.33 -1.23
C MET A 179 -14.32 -0.97 -0.56
N LEU A 180 -14.66 -2.13 -1.11
CA LEU A 180 -14.21 -3.43 -0.60
C LEU A 180 -12.68 -3.57 -0.68
N LEU A 181 -12.09 -3.26 -1.84
CA LEU A 181 -10.64 -3.36 -2.04
C LEU A 181 -9.87 -2.42 -1.13
N VAL A 182 -10.36 -1.18 -0.98
CA VAL A 182 -9.68 -0.20 -0.14
C VAL A 182 -9.88 -0.47 1.34
N GLY A 183 -11.02 -1.01 1.76
CA GLY A 183 -11.21 -1.47 3.14
C GLY A 183 -10.15 -2.50 3.57
N LEU A 184 -9.86 -3.47 2.69
CA LEU A 184 -8.79 -4.46 2.92
C LEU A 184 -7.40 -3.83 2.94
N LEU A 185 -7.12 -2.93 1.99
CA LEU A 185 -5.86 -2.20 1.92
C LEU A 185 -5.64 -1.35 3.18
N TRP A 186 -6.66 -0.64 3.65
CA TRP A 186 -6.61 0.20 4.84
C TRP A 186 -6.35 -0.63 6.10
N ALA A 187 -7.02 -1.78 6.24
CA ALA A 187 -6.74 -2.72 7.34
C ALA A 187 -5.28 -3.20 7.34
N TYR A 188 -4.73 -3.53 6.17
CA TYR A 188 -3.33 -3.89 6.01
C TYR A 188 -2.37 -2.75 6.41
N ILE A 189 -2.67 -1.52 5.98
CA ILE A 189 -1.87 -0.33 6.29
C ILE A 189 -1.82 -0.09 7.80
N VAL A 190 -2.99 -0.06 8.46
CA VAL A 190 -3.08 0.15 9.91
C VAL A 190 -2.31 -0.95 10.65
N GLY A 191 -2.48 -2.21 10.25
CA GLY A 191 -1.74 -3.34 10.82
C GLY A 191 -0.22 -3.19 10.65
N SER A 192 0.23 -2.73 9.49
CA SER A 192 1.64 -2.49 9.19
C SER A 192 2.23 -1.38 10.06
N VAL A 193 1.51 -0.26 10.21
CA VAL A 193 1.94 0.85 11.06
C VAL A 193 2.01 0.45 12.53
N VAL A 194 1.02 -0.31 13.03
CA VAL A 194 1.03 -0.84 14.41
C VAL A 194 2.21 -1.81 14.62
N SER A 195 2.44 -2.73 13.67
CA SER A 195 3.57 -3.65 13.74
C SER A 195 4.90 -2.90 13.74
N LEU A 196 5.03 -1.87 12.90
CA LEU A 196 6.21 -1.03 12.85
C LEU A 196 6.44 -0.26 14.15
N LEU A 197 5.40 0.36 14.70
CA LEU A 197 5.46 1.08 15.97
C LEU A 197 5.91 0.16 17.12
N SER A 198 5.45 -1.09 17.14
CA SER A 198 5.88 -2.08 18.14
C SER A 198 7.38 -2.42 18.05
N LYS A 199 8.00 -2.24 16.88
CA LYS A 199 9.42 -2.52 16.62
C LYS A 199 10.34 -1.32 16.84
N LEU A 200 9.82 -0.11 16.98
CA LEU A 200 10.64 1.10 17.19
C LEU A 200 11.25 1.14 18.59
N GLU A 201 10.61 0.52 19.58
CA GLU A 201 11.09 0.55 20.97
C GLU A 201 11.18 -0.85 21.62
N PRO A 202 11.98 -1.78 21.05
CA PRO A 202 12.05 -3.16 21.55
C PRO A 202 12.58 -3.21 23.00
N ASP A 203 13.55 -2.35 23.32
CA ASP A 203 14.11 -2.25 24.68
C ASP A 203 13.06 -1.76 25.70
N ASN A 204 12.15 -0.86 25.30
CA ASN A 204 11.10 -0.37 26.18
C ASN A 204 10.04 -1.45 26.43
N ALA A 205 9.69 -2.21 25.39
CA ALA A 205 8.76 -3.33 25.51
C ALA A 205 9.33 -4.41 26.45
N LEU A 206 10.60 -4.79 26.28
CA LEU A 206 11.28 -5.75 27.16
C LEU A 206 11.41 -5.23 28.60
N PHE A 207 11.70 -3.95 28.78
CA PHE A 207 11.76 -3.34 30.11
C PHE A 207 10.41 -3.40 30.83
N LYS A 208 9.33 -3.01 30.14
CA LYS A 208 7.96 -3.08 30.67
C LYS A 208 7.60 -4.51 31.08
N GLN A 209 7.85 -5.50 30.23
CA GLN A 209 7.65 -6.91 30.56
C GLN A 209 8.39 -7.36 31.83
N ARG A 210 9.64 -6.93 32.04
CA ARG A 210 10.41 -7.26 33.26
C ARG A 210 9.80 -6.62 34.51
N VAL A 211 9.33 -5.38 34.39
CA VAL A 211 8.66 -4.69 35.51
C VAL A 211 7.32 -5.37 35.84
N ASP A 212 6.57 -5.81 34.84
CA ASP A 212 5.31 -6.54 35.03
C ASP A 212 5.53 -7.91 35.69
N ALA A 213 6.56 -8.65 35.26
CA ALA A 213 6.95 -9.91 35.90
C ALA A 213 7.39 -9.70 37.36
N LEU A 214 8.11 -8.61 37.65
CA LEU A 214 8.44 -8.25 39.02
C LEU A 214 7.19 -7.92 39.83
N ASN A 215 6.25 -7.15 39.27
CA ASN A 215 4.98 -6.84 39.94
C ASN A 215 4.20 -8.11 40.31
N ALA A 216 4.08 -9.06 39.38
CA ALA A 216 3.42 -10.34 39.63
C ALA A 216 4.10 -11.14 40.75
N LEU A 217 5.45 -11.15 40.78
CA LEU A 217 6.22 -11.80 41.85
C LEU A 217 5.98 -11.13 43.22
N MET A 218 5.98 -9.81 43.26
CA MET A 218 5.78 -9.05 44.50
C MET A 218 4.37 -9.29 45.08
N GLU A 219 3.36 -9.39 44.20
CA GLU A 219 1.98 -9.71 44.57
C GLU A 219 1.86 -11.14 45.08
N GLN A 220 2.39 -12.12 44.34
CA GLN A 220 2.36 -13.53 44.73
C GLN A 220 3.03 -13.76 46.10
N ARG A 221 4.11 -13.02 46.39
CA ARG A 221 4.85 -13.10 47.66
C ARG A 221 4.31 -12.20 48.76
N HIS A 222 3.22 -11.46 48.51
CA HIS A 222 2.59 -10.56 49.48
C HIS A 222 3.60 -9.60 50.13
N LEU A 223 4.44 -8.95 49.33
CA LEU A 223 5.47 -8.06 49.84
C LEU A 223 4.87 -6.78 50.47
N PRO A 224 5.46 -6.27 51.56
CA PRO A 224 5.03 -5.02 52.16
C PRO A 224 5.26 -3.83 51.22
N GLN A 225 4.35 -2.85 51.22
CA GLN A 225 4.33 -1.75 50.24
C GLN A 225 5.64 -0.94 50.16
N HIS A 226 6.36 -0.81 51.27
CA HIS A 226 7.64 -0.10 51.27
C HIS A 226 8.70 -0.80 50.41
N LEU A 227 8.76 -2.14 50.41
CA LEU A 227 9.66 -2.91 49.56
C LEU A 227 9.23 -2.84 48.09
N VAL A 228 7.92 -2.94 47.83
CA VAL A 228 7.35 -2.83 46.49
C VAL A 228 7.77 -1.52 45.82
N ARG A 229 7.62 -0.40 46.54
CA ARG A 229 8.05 0.91 46.06
C ARG A 229 9.54 0.97 45.76
N LYS A 230 10.37 0.51 46.72
CA LYS A 230 11.84 0.52 46.58
C LYS A 230 12.32 -0.31 45.38
N LEU A 231 11.68 -1.47 45.14
CA LEU A 231 11.99 -2.33 44.01
C LEU A 231 11.61 -1.69 42.66
N ARG A 232 10.43 -1.06 42.56
CA ARG A 232 10.02 -0.32 41.36
C ARG A 232 10.96 0.86 41.06
N GLU A 233 11.27 1.66 42.07
CA GLU A 233 12.21 2.79 41.96
C GLU A 233 13.58 2.32 41.46
N TYR A 234 14.11 1.23 42.03
CA TYR A 234 15.37 0.63 41.58
C TYR A 234 15.31 0.18 40.11
N MET A 235 14.25 -0.49 39.68
CA MET A 235 14.10 -0.93 38.28
C MET A 235 14.09 0.25 37.31
N VAL A 236 13.37 1.33 37.64
CA VAL A 236 13.31 2.54 36.81
C VAL A 236 14.66 3.25 36.76
N GLN A 237 15.32 3.44 37.90
CA GLN A 237 16.64 4.09 37.97
C GLN A 237 17.74 3.28 37.26
N SER A 238 17.70 1.95 37.36
CA SER A 238 18.72 1.08 36.77
C SER A 238 18.49 0.76 35.28
N ARG A 239 17.45 1.33 34.65
CA ARG A 239 17.09 1.07 33.25
C ARG A 239 18.26 1.24 32.28
N ASN A 240 18.92 2.38 32.30
CA ASN A 240 20.01 2.70 31.35
C ASN A 240 21.21 1.76 31.53
N VAL A 241 21.52 1.37 32.77
CA VAL A 241 22.59 0.43 33.09
C VAL A 241 22.23 -0.98 32.60
N SER A 242 20.98 -1.39 32.76
CA SER A 242 20.47 -2.68 32.28
C SER A 242 20.53 -2.79 30.75
N ILE A 243 20.15 -1.72 30.03
CA ILE A 243 20.25 -1.63 28.56
C ILE A 243 21.71 -1.77 28.12
N ALA A 244 22.62 -0.98 28.70
CA ALA A 244 24.04 -1.02 28.35
C ALA A 244 24.67 -2.41 28.60
N LYS A 245 24.28 -3.07 29.70
CA LYS A 245 24.74 -4.44 30.01
C LYS A 245 24.20 -5.47 29.01
N HIS A 246 22.96 -5.31 28.56
CA HIS A 246 22.36 -6.18 27.55
C HIS A 246 23.05 -6.04 26.18
N GLN A 247 23.30 -4.80 25.74
CA GLN A 247 24.00 -4.52 24.48
C GLN A 247 25.42 -5.11 24.47
N ARG A 248 26.18 -4.95 25.58
CA ARG A 248 27.51 -5.57 25.71
C ARG A 248 27.48 -7.09 25.60
N ARG A 249 26.45 -7.73 26.16
CA ARG A 249 26.29 -9.18 26.08
C ARG A 249 26.00 -9.64 24.65
N LEU A 250 25.12 -8.94 23.94
CA LEU A 250 24.81 -9.24 22.53
C LEU A 250 26.04 -9.14 21.63
N LEU A 251 26.89 -8.13 21.84
CA LEU A 251 28.15 -7.99 21.10
C LEU A 251 29.12 -9.16 21.39
N GLY A 252 29.19 -9.59 22.65
CA GLY A 252 30.05 -10.70 23.08
C GLY A 252 29.62 -12.08 22.55
N GLU A 253 28.31 -12.31 22.44
CA GLU A 253 27.74 -13.60 22.00
C GLU A 253 27.65 -13.72 20.47
N ASN A 254 27.39 -12.62 19.74
CA ASN A 254 27.09 -12.67 18.31
C ASN A 254 28.21 -12.21 17.37
N LEU A 255 29.23 -11.48 17.84
CA LEU A 255 30.37 -11.11 17.01
C LEU A 255 31.57 -12.05 17.20
N SER A 256 32.29 -12.30 16.11
CA SER A 256 33.57 -13.02 16.17
C SER A 256 34.59 -12.21 16.97
N LYS A 257 35.52 -12.89 17.64
CA LYS A 257 36.56 -12.25 18.47
C LYS A 257 37.42 -11.23 17.70
N GLY A 258 37.49 -11.33 16.37
CA GLY A 258 38.21 -10.39 15.52
C GLY A 258 37.47 -9.06 15.28
N LEU A 259 36.15 -9.05 15.40
CA LEU A 259 35.30 -7.86 15.26
C LEU A 259 34.94 -7.20 16.61
N GLN A 260 35.33 -7.81 17.72
CA GLN A 260 35.12 -7.28 19.08
C GLN A 260 36.26 -6.36 19.56
N ARG A 261 37.35 -6.23 18.78
CA ARG A 261 38.48 -5.33 19.03
C ARG A 261 38.28 -4.00 18.33
#